data_AF-X1HGC7-F1
#
_entry.id   AF-X1HGC7-F1
#
_cell.length_a   1.000
_cell.length_b   1.000
_cell.length_c   1.000
_cell.angle_alpha   90.00
_cell.angle_beta   90.00
_cell.angle_gamma   90.00
#
_symmetry.space_group_name_H-M   'P 1'
#
loop_
_entity.id
_entity.type
_entity.pdbx_description
1 polymer ?
#
loop_
_entity_poly.entity_id
_entity_poly.type
_entity_poly.pdbx_seq_one_letter_code
_entity_poly.pdbx_strand_id
1 'polypeptide(L)'
;YREIIIIDSHNSIISDEVLIENHSLEAKDLISVTEKFLTSIKNKEKEDTNKLIVQYGVAKDLMADYSEKDGIGTGGLVVHLFKDTTTDQKTVFIHFDANNAYVDIRSYILNMLQNRGIERGEITTSDSHTVARQFTRRGYSPIGDKIKLERILEKLDSLIIKAENNLEEVEFFYYDSVVEGIKIWGNPKYFKTIMDTLMKSIKVSQGLFTYSLIIPTLFSIILLLFFYNINFGVIF
;
A
#
# COMPACT_ATOMS: atom_id res chain seq x y z
N TYR A 1 -15.97 -8.30 -14.55
CA TYR A 1 -14.77 -7.45 -14.41
C TYR A 1 -13.95 -7.33 -15.70
N ARG A 2 -14.57 -7.20 -16.89
CA ARG A 2 -13.82 -7.03 -18.16
C ARG A 2 -13.86 -5.61 -18.74
N GLU A 3 -14.61 -4.70 -18.10
CA GLU A 3 -14.87 -3.34 -18.59
C GLU A 3 -14.43 -2.24 -17.60
N ILE A 4 -13.82 -2.63 -16.48
CA ILE A 4 -13.39 -1.71 -15.42
C ILE A 4 -11.89 -1.91 -15.21
N ILE A 5 -11.13 -0.82 -15.29
CA ILE A 5 -9.73 -0.78 -14.91
C ILE A 5 -9.65 -0.09 -13.55
N ILE A 6 -9.09 -0.80 -12.58
CA ILE A 6 -8.78 -0.26 -11.27
C ILE A 6 -7.33 0.22 -11.33
N ILE A 7 -7.10 1.50 -11.04
CA ILE A 7 -5.76 2.08 -10.95
C ILE A 7 -5.47 2.24 -9.46
N ASP A 8 -4.48 1.50 -8.99
CA ASP A 8 -3.94 1.71 -7.66
C ASP A 8 -2.81 2.73 -7.72
N SER A 9 -2.93 3.80 -6.93
CA SER A 9 -1.90 4.84 -6.79
C SER A 9 -1.08 4.69 -5.50
N HIS A 10 -1.37 3.67 -4.69
CA HIS A 10 -0.69 3.40 -3.42
C HIS A 10 0.60 2.62 -3.67
N ASN A 11 1.68 3.34 -3.94
CA ASN A 11 2.99 2.71 -4.18
C ASN A 11 4.18 3.62 -3.79
N SER A 12 3.94 4.94 -3.71
CA SER A 12 4.98 5.94 -3.48
C SER A 12 4.52 7.03 -2.53
N ILE A 13 5.45 7.59 -1.74
CA ILE A 13 5.18 8.71 -0.84
C ILE A 13 6.30 9.77 -0.90
N ILE A 14 5.95 11.05 -0.69
CA ILE A 14 6.93 12.15 -0.61
C ILE A 14 7.33 12.39 0.86
N SER A 15 6.35 12.39 1.77
CA SER A 15 6.58 12.59 3.21
C SER A 15 5.53 11.86 4.02
N ASP A 16 4.26 12.18 3.77
CA ASP A 16 3.11 11.42 4.25
C ASP A 16 2.21 11.05 3.06
N GLU A 17 1.23 10.21 3.33
CA GLU A 17 0.20 9.84 2.36
C GLU A 17 -0.60 11.07 1.96
N VAL A 18 -0.69 11.31 0.64
CA VAL A 18 -1.47 12.41 0.08
C VAL A 18 -2.70 11.81 -0.56
N LEU A 19 -3.87 12.21 -0.06
CA LEU A 19 -5.13 11.80 -0.66
C LEU A 19 -5.27 12.49 -2.02
N ILE A 20 -5.39 11.69 -3.08
CA ILE A 20 -5.75 12.20 -4.40
C ILE A 20 -7.25 12.50 -4.40
N GLU A 21 -7.58 13.78 -4.29
CA GLU A 21 -8.97 14.23 -4.31
C GLU A 21 -9.56 14.15 -5.73
N ASN A 22 -10.88 13.97 -5.80
CA ASN A 22 -11.57 14.01 -7.08
C ASN A 22 -11.38 15.39 -7.76
N HIS A 23 -11.13 15.39 -9.07
CA HIS A 23 -10.84 16.59 -9.88
C HIS A 23 -9.54 17.35 -9.57
N SER A 24 -8.67 16.83 -8.70
CA SER A 24 -7.30 17.32 -8.51
C SER A 24 -6.47 17.23 -9.80
N LEU A 25 -5.30 17.88 -9.82
CA LEU A 25 -4.39 17.80 -10.97
C LEU A 25 -3.89 16.36 -11.14
N GLU A 26 -3.53 15.72 -10.03
CA GLU A 26 -3.05 14.35 -9.95
C GLU A 26 -4.12 13.36 -10.47
N ALA A 27 -5.39 13.54 -10.08
CA ALA A 27 -6.49 12.71 -10.58
C ALA A 27 -6.67 12.88 -12.10
N LYS A 28 -6.62 14.12 -12.60
CA LYS A 28 -6.74 14.41 -14.05
C LYS A 28 -5.58 13.81 -14.84
N ASP A 29 -4.37 13.87 -14.29
CA ASP A 29 -3.19 13.30 -14.92
C ASP A 29 -3.27 11.77 -15.00
N LEU A 30 -3.68 11.11 -13.91
CA LEU A 30 -3.91 9.66 -13.89
C LEU A 30 -4.97 9.24 -14.93
N ILE A 31 -6.08 9.96 -15.00
CA ILE A 31 -7.13 9.72 -16.00
C ILE A 31 -6.57 9.91 -17.41
N SER A 32 -5.87 11.03 -17.67
CA SER A 32 -5.33 11.34 -18.99
C SER A 32 -4.31 10.30 -19.47
N VAL A 33 -3.40 9.85 -18.59
CA VAL A 33 -2.42 8.81 -18.90
C VAL A 33 -3.13 7.49 -19.23
N THR A 34 -4.16 7.14 -18.46
CA THR A 34 -4.94 5.91 -18.67
C THR A 34 -5.69 5.94 -20.00
N GLU A 35 -6.35 7.06 -20.33
CA GLU A 35 -7.04 7.24 -21.61
C GLU A 35 -6.08 7.12 -22.80
N LYS A 36 -4.89 7.74 -22.70
CA LYS A 36 -3.84 7.65 -23.72
C LYS A 36 -3.35 6.21 -23.88
N PHE A 37 -3.11 5.51 -22.77
CA PHE A 37 -2.69 4.11 -22.78
C PHE A 37 -3.73 3.21 -23.45
N LEU A 38 -4.99 3.32 -23.06
CA LEU A 38 -6.10 2.57 -23.65
C LEU A 38 -6.26 2.82 -25.15
N THR A 39 -6.16 4.09 -25.56
CA THR A 39 -6.23 4.48 -26.96
C THR A 39 -5.06 3.89 -27.76
N SER A 40 -3.86 3.85 -27.18
CA SER A 40 -2.68 3.27 -27.81
C SER A 40 -2.80 1.76 -28.05
N ILE A 41 -3.39 1.02 -27.09
CA ILE A 41 -3.62 -0.43 -27.22
C ILE A 41 -4.60 -0.71 -28.37
N LYS A 42 -5.72 0.01 -28.40
CA LYS A 42 -6.75 -0.17 -29.44
C LYS A 42 -6.22 0.07 -30.86
N ASN A 43 -5.23 0.94 -31.01
CA ASN A 43 -4.58 1.20 -32.29
C ASN A 43 -3.59 0.11 -32.68
N LYS A 44 -2.91 -0.53 -31.70
CA LYS A 44 -1.92 -1.59 -31.94
C LYS A 44 -2.54 -2.94 -32.31
N GLU A 45 -3.75 -3.27 -31.86
CA GLU A 45 -4.44 -4.51 -32.27
C GLU A 45 -4.69 -4.60 -33.79
N LYS A 46 -4.54 -3.50 -34.53
CA LYS A 46 -4.68 -3.46 -36.00
C LYS A 46 -3.38 -3.71 -36.76
N GLU A 47 -2.23 -3.68 -36.09
CA GLU A 47 -0.92 -3.89 -36.71
C GLU A 47 -0.38 -5.27 -36.33
N ASP A 48 -0.14 -6.08 -37.37
CA ASP A 48 0.45 -7.42 -37.43
C ASP A 48 0.73 -8.19 -36.12
N THR A 49 0.10 -9.36 -36.02
CA THR A 49 0.33 -10.42 -35.02
C THR A 49 1.67 -11.15 -35.24
N ASN A 50 2.77 -10.43 -35.45
CA ASN A 50 4.08 -11.04 -35.31
C ASN A 50 4.26 -11.41 -33.83
N LYS A 51 4.46 -12.71 -33.54
CA LYS A 51 4.78 -13.20 -32.20
C LYS A 51 5.95 -12.38 -31.67
N LEU A 52 5.69 -11.48 -30.71
CA LEU A 52 6.73 -10.79 -29.97
C LEU A 52 7.47 -11.87 -29.17
N ILE A 53 8.67 -12.23 -29.64
CA ILE A 53 9.58 -13.07 -28.87
C ILE A 53 10.20 -12.14 -27.83
N VAL A 54 9.90 -12.41 -26.56
CA VAL A 54 10.43 -11.67 -25.43
C VAL A 54 11.31 -12.63 -24.65
N GLN A 55 12.52 -12.17 -24.34
CA GLN A 55 13.35 -12.83 -23.36
C GLN A 55 13.00 -12.33 -21.97
N TYR A 56 12.95 -13.26 -21.01
CA TYR A 56 12.64 -12.96 -19.63
C TYR A 56 13.68 -13.58 -18.71
N GLY A 57 14.14 -12.78 -17.76
CA GLY A 57 15.04 -13.19 -16.69
C GLY A 57 14.50 -12.71 -15.36
N VAL A 58 14.72 -13.49 -14.30
CA VAL A 58 14.24 -13.16 -12.97
C VAL A 58 15.27 -13.49 -11.90
N ALA A 59 15.34 -12.65 -10.89
CA ALA A 59 16.15 -12.88 -9.71
C ALA A 59 15.41 -12.40 -8.45
N LYS A 60 15.66 -13.08 -7.33
CA LYS A 60 15.05 -12.79 -6.03
C LYS A 60 16.10 -12.73 -4.93
N ASP A 61 15.94 -11.80 -3.99
CA ASP A 61 16.61 -11.78 -2.70
C ASP A 61 15.55 -11.69 -1.60
N LEU A 62 15.63 -12.53 -0.57
CA LEU A 62 14.72 -12.49 0.58
C LEU A 62 15.02 -11.32 1.53
N MET A 63 16.11 -10.59 1.30
CA MET A 63 16.56 -9.48 2.14
C MET A 63 16.75 -9.93 3.60
N ALA A 64 17.38 -11.09 3.80
CA ALA A 64 17.48 -11.79 5.08
C ALA A 64 18.18 -11.01 6.23
N ASP A 65 18.90 -9.93 5.89
CA ASP A 65 19.48 -9.00 6.86
C ASP A 65 18.42 -8.08 7.51
N TYR A 66 17.18 -8.11 6.99
CA TYR A 66 16.08 -7.23 7.35
C TYR A 66 14.83 -8.01 7.73
N SER A 67 13.94 -7.32 8.43
CA SER A 67 12.65 -7.85 8.86
C SER A 67 11.51 -6.93 8.45
N GLU A 68 10.28 -7.37 8.71
CA GLU A 68 9.08 -6.56 8.51
C GLU A 68 9.20 -5.20 9.21
N LYS A 69 9.84 -5.16 10.39
CA LYS A 69 10.10 -3.93 11.16
C LYS A 69 10.97 -2.93 10.41
N ASP A 70 11.79 -3.38 9.48
CA ASP A 70 12.67 -2.54 8.67
C ASP A 70 11.98 -2.05 7.39
N GLY A 71 10.75 -2.53 7.13
CA GLY A 71 9.93 -2.12 5.99
C GLY A 71 9.89 -3.12 4.85
N ILE A 72 10.44 -4.34 5.03
CA ILE A 72 10.44 -5.37 4.00
C ILE A 72 9.91 -6.71 4.53
N GLY A 73 9.01 -7.32 3.78
CA GLY A 73 8.33 -8.54 4.12
C GLY A 73 9.08 -9.78 3.65
N THR A 74 8.53 -10.94 3.96
CA THR A 74 9.14 -12.25 3.65
C THR A 74 9.26 -12.54 2.15
N GLY A 75 8.51 -11.84 1.31
CA GLY A 75 8.63 -11.85 -0.14
C GLY A 75 9.92 -11.20 -0.63
N GLY A 76 10.52 -10.32 0.16
CA GLY A 76 11.79 -9.67 -0.14
C GLY A 76 11.74 -8.78 -1.38
N LEU A 77 12.72 -8.93 -2.26
CA LEU A 77 12.91 -8.15 -3.48
C LEU A 77 12.99 -9.09 -4.68
N VAL A 78 12.20 -8.82 -5.71
CA VAL A 78 12.21 -9.55 -6.98
C VAL A 78 12.48 -8.57 -8.12
N VAL A 79 13.41 -8.93 -9.00
CA VAL A 79 13.71 -8.19 -10.23
C VAL A 79 13.29 -9.06 -11.41
N HIS A 80 12.37 -8.54 -12.20
CA HIS A 80 11.92 -9.09 -13.47
C HIS A 80 12.56 -8.28 -14.59
N LEU A 81 13.28 -8.92 -15.50
CA LEU A 81 13.89 -8.27 -16.65
C LEU A 81 13.31 -8.86 -17.92
N PHE A 82 12.81 -7.99 -18.78
CA PHE A 82 12.30 -8.32 -20.10
C PHE A 82 13.21 -7.70 -21.14
N LYS A 83 13.48 -8.43 -22.22
CA LYS A 83 14.25 -7.95 -23.35
C LYS A 83 13.53 -8.27 -24.64
N ASP A 84 13.28 -7.25 -25.44
CA ASP A 84 12.73 -7.39 -26.78
C ASP A 84 13.84 -7.92 -27.72
N THR A 85 13.63 -9.07 -28.36
CA THR A 85 14.64 -9.67 -29.24
C THR A 85 14.82 -8.94 -30.57
N THR A 86 13.89 -8.06 -30.94
CA THR A 86 13.94 -7.27 -32.19
C THR A 86 14.62 -5.93 -31.98
N THR A 87 14.32 -5.26 -30.86
CA THR A 87 14.83 -3.91 -30.58
C THR A 87 16.00 -3.87 -29.59
N ASP A 88 16.32 -5.00 -28.96
CA ASP A 88 17.29 -5.14 -27.85
C ASP A 88 16.89 -4.37 -26.57
N GLN A 89 15.73 -3.71 -26.57
CA GLN A 89 15.26 -2.85 -25.48
C GLN A 89 15.00 -3.65 -24.20
N LYS A 90 15.58 -3.20 -23.09
CA LYS A 90 15.43 -3.80 -21.77
C LYS A 90 14.38 -3.07 -20.95
N THR A 91 13.47 -3.83 -20.37
CA THR A 91 12.48 -3.34 -19.39
C THR A 91 12.66 -4.07 -18.09
N VAL A 92 12.79 -3.36 -16.99
CA VAL A 92 12.89 -3.96 -15.66
C VAL A 92 11.67 -3.61 -14.81
N PHE A 93 11.09 -4.62 -14.18
CA PHE A 93 10.05 -4.48 -13.19
C PHE A 93 10.57 -4.97 -11.83
N ILE A 94 10.67 -4.05 -10.88
CA ILE A 94 11.22 -4.29 -9.55
C ILE A 94 10.06 -4.38 -8.58
N HIS A 95 9.93 -5.49 -7.87
CA HIS A 95 8.89 -5.68 -6.88
C HIS A 95 9.52 -5.82 -5.49
N PHE A 96 9.14 -4.94 -4.58
CA PHE A 96 9.43 -5.06 -3.17
C PHE A 96 8.20 -5.62 -2.45
N ASP A 97 8.39 -6.64 -1.62
CA ASP A 97 7.39 -6.99 -0.62
C ASP A 97 7.44 -5.94 0.50
N ALA A 98 6.80 -4.81 0.29
CA ALA A 98 6.83 -3.63 1.14
C ALA A 98 5.52 -2.86 1.00
N ASN A 99 5.31 -1.84 1.84
CA ASN A 99 4.09 -1.02 1.76
C ASN A 99 4.22 0.09 0.72
N ASN A 100 5.09 1.07 0.95
CA ASN A 100 5.38 2.15 -0.01
C ASN A 100 6.88 2.37 -0.11
N ALA A 101 7.32 3.03 -1.18
CA ALA A 101 8.68 3.57 -1.29
C ALA A 101 8.67 5.10 -1.26
N TYR A 102 9.75 5.72 -0.75
CA TYR A 102 9.91 7.15 -0.95
C TYR A 102 10.20 7.49 -2.42
N VAL A 103 9.69 8.64 -2.89
CA VAL A 103 9.84 9.08 -4.28
C VAL A 103 11.31 9.21 -4.68
N ASP A 104 12.16 9.72 -3.79
CA ASP A 104 13.59 9.89 -4.04
C ASP A 104 14.30 8.54 -4.27
N ILE A 105 14.01 7.53 -3.44
CA ILE A 105 14.51 6.16 -3.63
C ILE A 105 14.13 5.64 -5.01
N ARG A 106 12.88 5.86 -5.44
CA ARG A 106 12.44 5.45 -6.78
C ARG A 106 13.24 6.15 -7.86
N SER A 107 13.44 7.45 -7.74
CA SER A 107 14.28 8.22 -8.68
C SER A 107 15.72 7.70 -8.74
N TYR A 108 16.33 7.38 -7.60
CA TYR A 108 17.68 6.81 -7.58
C TYR A 108 17.75 5.45 -8.27
N ILE A 109 16.77 4.57 -8.05
CA ILE A 109 16.68 3.27 -8.71
C ILE A 109 16.53 3.44 -10.22
N LEU A 110 15.61 4.29 -10.68
CA LEU A 110 15.39 4.54 -12.11
C LEU A 110 16.64 5.13 -12.79
N ASN A 111 17.35 6.04 -12.12
CA ASN A 111 18.62 6.58 -12.62
C ASN A 111 19.70 5.49 -12.71
N MET A 112 19.78 4.60 -11.72
CA MET A 112 20.70 3.46 -11.76
C MET A 112 20.40 2.52 -12.94
N LEU A 113 19.13 2.25 -13.22
CA LEU A 113 18.71 1.45 -14.39
C LEU A 113 19.14 2.12 -15.70
N GLN A 114 18.91 3.42 -15.85
CA GLN A 114 19.32 4.17 -17.05
C GLN A 114 20.84 4.14 -17.24
N ASN A 115 21.62 4.30 -16.16
CA ASN A 115 23.09 4.22 -16.21
C ASN A 115 23.60 2.83 -16.63
N ARG A 116 22.80 1.77 -16.43
CA ARG A 116 23.07 0.41 -16.89
C ARG A 116 22.58 0.13 -18.32
N GLY A 117 22.06 1.13 -19.01
CA GLY A 117 21.48 0.97 -20.35
C GLY A 117 20.15 0.22 -20.35
N ILE A 118 19.41 0.27 -19.23
CA ILE A 118 18.04 -0.25 -19.16
C ILE A 118 17.10 0.92 -19.39
N GLU A 119 16.37 0.90 -20.51
CA GLU A 119 15.61 2.04 -21.01
C GLU A 119 14.30 2.25 -20.25
N ARG A 120 13.72 1.16 -19.72
CA ARG A 120 12.42 1.20 -19.04
C ARG A 120 12.51 0.51 -17.69
N GLY A 121 11.99 1.15 -16.67
CA GLY A 121 11.98 0.65 -15.31
C GLY A 121 10.68 1.03 -14.62
N GLU A 122 10.11 0.10 -13.85
CA GLU A 122 9.02 0.41 -12.92
C GLU A 122 9.24 -0.31 -11.59
N ILE A 123 8.87 0.35 -10.50
CA ILE A 123 9.06 -0.16 -9.14
C ILE A 123 7.68 -0.33 -8.52
N THR A 124 7.42 -1.47 -7.90
CA THR A 124 6.17 -1.75 -7.21
C THR A 124 6.39 -2.29 -5.82
N THR A 125 5.35 -2.15 -5.02
CA THR A 125 5.25 -2.62 -3.66
C THR A 125 4.00 -3.49 -3.53
N SER A 126 4.01 -4.43 -2.58
CA SER A 126 2.93 -5.41 -2.41
C SER A 126 1.81 -4.93 -1.50
N ASP A 127 2.07 -3.93 -0.66
CA ASP A 127 1.28 -3.62 0.55
C ASP A 127 0.85 -4.88 1.29
N SER A 128 1.82 -5.77 1.54
CA SER A 128 1.54 -6.93 2.36
C SER A 128 1.23 -6.48 3.79
N HIS A 129 0.05 -6.86 4.30
CA HIS A 129 -0.36 -6.53 5.67
C HIS A 129 0.58 -7.03 6.78
N THR A 130 1.58 -7.84 6.43
CA THR A 130 2.69 -8.28 7.27
C THR A 130 3.72 -7.18 7.53
N VAL A 131 3.97 -6.30 6.54
CA VAL A 131 4.85 -5.12 6.74
C VAL A 131 4.09 -3.91 7.28
N ALA A 132 2.76 -3.92 7.16
CA ALA A 132 1.86 -3.01 7.85
C ALA A 132 1.66 -3.41 9.32
N ARG A 133 1.14 -2.49 10.15
CA ARG A 133 0.82 -2.67 11.59
C ARG A 133 2.01 -2.62 12.56
N GLN A 134 3.05 -1.89 12.20
CA GLN A 134 4.09 -1.51 13.15
C GLN A 134 3.58 -0.41 14.09
N PHE A 135 4.08 -0.38 15.33
CA PHE A 135 3.85 0.73 16.27
C PHE A 135 4.69 1.96 15.91
N THR A 136 4.54 2.48 14.68
CA THR A 136 5.11 3.76 14.24
C THR A 136 3.98 4.77 14.05
N ARG A 137 4.31 6.07 13.92
CA ARG A 137 3.32 7.12 13.64
C ARG A 137 2.47 6.80 12.41
N ARG A 138 3.06 6.11 11.43
CA ARG A 138 2.44 5.77 10.13
C ARG A 138 1.92 4.32 10.06
N GLY A 139 2.23 3.48 11.05
CA GLY A 139 1.84 2.07 11.04
C GLY A 139 2.75 1.14 10.22
N TYR A 140 3.79 1.65 9.55
CA TYR A 140 4.78 0.89 8.79
C TYR A 140 6.06 1.73 8.57
N SER A 141 7.10 1.13 7.97
CA SER A 141 8.31 1.82 7.49
C SER A 141 8.39 1.70 5.96
N PRO A 142 8.34 2.81 5.21
CA PRO A 142 8.54 2.80 3.76
C PRO A 142 9.96 2.35 3.37
N ILE A 143 10.12 1.87 2.14
CA ILE A 143 11.46 1.63 1.56
C ILE A 143 12.21 2.97 1.49
N GLY A 144 13.42 2.97 2.06
CA GLY A 144 14.26 4.16 2.25
C GLY A 144 14.24 4.75 3.66
N ASP A 145 13.32 4.32 4.53
CA ASP A 145 13.24 4.80 5.91
C ASP A 145 14.36 4.22 6.79
N LYS A 146 14.40 2.87 6.88
CA LYS A 146 15.37 2.14 7.71
C LYS A 146 16.45 1.43 6.91
N ILE A 147 16.08 0.91 5.73
CA ILE A 147 17.02 0.31 4.80
C ILE A 147 17.69 1.45 4.03
N LYS A 148 19.01 1.58 4.20
CA LYS A 148 19.80 2.61 3.54
C LYS A 148 19.79 2.45 2.02
N LEU A 149 19.75 3.56 1.31
CA LEU A 149 19.74 3.60 -0.15
C LEU A 149 20.89 2.80 -0.77
N GLU A 150 22.11 2.91 -0.22
CA GLU A 150 23.29 2.23 -0.77
C GLU A 150 23.10 0.70 -0.77
N ARG A 151 22.47 0.17 0.29
CA ARG A 151 22.21 -1.26 0.41
C ARG A 151 21.10 -1.72 -0.54
N ILE A 152 20.08 -0.88 -0.76
CA ILE A 152 19.03 -1.14 -1.75
C ILE A 152 19.64 -1.23 -3.15
N LEU A 153 20.47 -0.24 -3.51
CA LEU A 153 21.12 -0.19 -4.82
C LEU A 153 22.09 -1.35 -5.02
N GLU A 154 22.92 -1.69 -4.03
CA GLU A 154 23.83 -2.84 -4.07
C GLU A 154 23.07 -4.17 -4.33
N LYS A 155 21.97 -4.37 -3.62
CA LYS A 155 21.13 -5.57 -3.76
C LYS A 155 20.48 -5.64 -5.14
N LEU A 156 19.93 -4.52 -5.61
CA LEU A 156 19.35 -4.43 -6.95
C LEU A 156 20.38 -4.66 -8.04
N ASP A 157 21.56 -4.08 -7.92
CA ASP A 157 22.66 -4.24 -8.87
C ASP A 157 23.02 -5.73 -9.06
N SER A 158 23.16 -6.46 -7.94
CA SER A 158 23.38 -7.91 -7.95
C SER A 158 22.22 -8.68 -8.59
N LEU A 159 20.98 -8.31 -8.29
CA LEU A 159 19.79 -8.98 -8.83
C LEU A 159 19.60 -8.72 -10.33
N ILE A 160 19.89 -7.52 -10.81
CA ILE A 160 19.84 -7.19 -12.23
C ILE A 160 20.83 -8.07 -13.00
N ILE A 161 22.09 -8.19 -12.54
CA ILE A 161 23.08 -9.07 -13.17
C ILE A 161 22.57 -10.52 -13.21
N LYS A 162 21.99 -11.01 -12.10
CA LYS A 162 21.43 -12.37 -12.04
C LYS A 162 20.26 -12.55 -13.01
N ALA A 163 19.37 -11.56 -13.12
CA ALA A 163 18.25 -11.59 -14.04
C ALA A 163 18.74 -11.56 -15.50
N GLU A 164 19.75 -10.74 -15.82
CA GLU A 164 20.37 -10.70 -17.15
C GLU A 164 21.00 -12.06 -17.54
N ASN A 165 21.68 -12.72 -16.61
CA ASN A 165 22.29 -14.03 -16.85
C ASN A 165 21.26 -15.16 -17.01
N ASN A 166 20.02 -14.95 -16.54
CA ASN A 166 18.92 -15.90 -16.64
C ASN A 166 17.94 -15.58 -17.78
N LEU A 167 18.31 -14.69 -18.71
CA LEU A 167 17.45 -14.36 -19.85
C LEU A 167 17.27 -15.56 -20.77
N GLU A 168 16.03 -15.96 -20.95
CA GLU A 168 15.63 -16.99 -21.91
C GLU A 168 14.36 -16.57 -22.66
N GLU A 169 14.15 -17.10 -23.87
CA GLU A 169 12.91 -16.86 -24.61
C GLU A 169 11.73 -17.50 -23.87
N VAL A 170 10.66 -16.73 -23.65
CA VAL A 170 9.48 -17.22 -22.92
C VAL A 170 8.18 -16.94 -23.67
N GLU A 171 7.16 -17.74 -23.37
CA GLU A 171 5.78 -17.46 -23.72
C GLU A 171 4.99 -17.10 -22.44
N PHE A 172 4.13 -16.09 -22.52
CA PHE A 172 3.29 -15.68 -21.40
C PHE A 172 1.94 -16.38 -21.45
N PHE A 173 1.56 -17.03 -20.35
CA PHE A 173 0.24 -17.62 -20.16
C PHE A 173 -0.46 -16.93 -18.98
N TYR A 174 -1.73 -16.61 -19.17
CA TYR A 174 -2.60 -16.10 -18.12
C TYR A 174 -3.71 -17.11 -17.84
N TYR A 175 -3.97 -17.38 -16.57
CA TYR A 175 -5.06 -18.24 -16.13
C TYR A 175 -5.75 -17.60 -14.92
N ASP A 176 -7.07 -17.56 -14.94
CA ASP A 176 -7.90 -17.10 -13.83
C ASP A 176 -8.45 -18.28 -13.02
N SER A 177 -8.41 -18.16 -11.70
CA SER A 177 -8.97 -19.17 -10.79
C SER A 177 -9.74 -18.51 -9.66
N VAL A 178 -10.82 -19.14 -9.22
CA VAL A 178 -11.60 -18.71 -8.05
C VAL A 178 -11.27 -19.64 -6.89
N VAL A 179 -10.80 -19.07 -5.79
CA VAL A 179 -10.56 -19.81 -4.54
C VAL A 179 -11.63 -19.41 -3.53
N GLU A 180 -12.50 -20.36 -3.19
CA GLU A 180 -13.56 -20.14 -2.19
C GLU A 180 -13.03 -20.31 -0.76
N GLY A 181 -13.67 -19.63 0.19
CA GLY A 181 -13.39 -19.83 1.61
C GLY A 181 -12.10 -19.22 2.14
N ILE A 182 -11.45 -18.31 1.38
CA ILE A 182 -10.29 -17.56 1.88
C ILE A 182 -10.70 -16.70 3.08
N LYS A 183 -10.06 -16.95 4.22
CA LYS A 183 -10.14 -16.09 5.41
C LYS A 183 -8.95 -15.15 5.41
N ILE A 184 -9.20 -13.88 5.07
CA ILE A 184 -8.17 -12.83 4.95
C ILE A 184 -7.56 -12.46 6.31
N TRP A 185 -8.24 -12.81 7.41
CA TRP A 185 -7.83 -12.46 8.77
C TRP A 185 -7.41 -13.71 9.56
N GLY A 186 -6.11 -14.01 9.53
CA GLY A 186 -5.56 -15.20 10.19
C GLY A 186 -5.67 -15.20 11.73
N ASN A 187 -5.68 -14.02 12.38
CA ASN A 187 -5.81 -13.91 13.83
C ASN A 187 -6.91 -12.91 14.25
N PRO A 188 -8.05 -13.37 14.78
CA PRO A 188 -9.15 -12.50 15.20
C PRO A 188 -8.85 -11.68 16.47
N LYS A 189 -7.72 -11.93 17.16
CA LYS A 189 -7.35 -11.24 18.41
C LYS A 189 -7.19 -9.74 18.22
N TYR A 190 -6.71 -9.29 17.06
CA TYR A 190 -6.61 -7.87 16.73
C TYR A 190 -8.01 -7.23 16.68
N PHE A 191 -8.95 -7.86 15.96
CA PHE A 191 -10.33 -7.39 15.88
C PHE A 191 -11.03 -7.41 17.24
N LYS A 192 -10.78 -8.47 18.04
CA LYS A 192 -11.27 -8.55 19.40
C LYS A 192 -10.76 -7.39 20.25
N THR A 193 -9.48 -7.04 20.14
CA THR A 193 -8.89 -5.91 20.88
C THR A 193 -9.53 -4.59 20.47
N ILE A 194 -9.68 -4.33 19.16
CA ILE A 194 -10.38 -3.13 18.67
C ILE A 194 -11.82 -3.08 19.18
N MET A 195 -12.55 -4.20 19.08
CA MET A 195 -13.94 -4.29 19.50
C MET A 195 -14.08 -4.08 21.02
N ASP A 196 -13.20 -4.69 21.81
CA ASP A 196 -13.17 -4.54 23.26
C ASP A 196 -12.87 -3.09 23.66
N THR A 197 -11.92 -2.43 22.97
CA THR A 197 -11.62 -1.01 23.19
C THR A 197 -12.80 -0.11 22.81
N LEU A 198 -13.43 -0.33 21.65
CA LEU A 198 -14.62 0.41 21.22
C LEU A 198 -15.78 0.24 22.22
N MET A 199 -16.06 -0.99 22.63
CA MET A 199 -17.10 -1.29 23.62
C MET A 199 -16.81 -0.61 24.95
N LYS A 200 -15.54 -0.58 25.39
CA LYS A 200 -15.16 0.09 26.64
C LYS A 200 -15.31 1.61 26.52
N SER A 201 -14.92 2.21 25.40
CA SER A 201 -15.14 3.63 25.12
C SER A 201 -16.62 3.99 25.12
N ILE A 202 -17.47 3.19 24.46
CA ILE A 202 -18.92 3.40 24.44
C ILE A 202 -19.49 3.36 25.87
N LYS A 203 -19.10 2.37 26.68
CA LYS A 203 -19.56 2.27 28.08
C LYS A 203 -19.17 3.48 28.92
N VAL A 204 -17.94 3.98 28.76
CA VAL A 204 -17.47 5.19 29.46
C VAL A 204 -18.26 6.41 28.99
N SER A 205 -18.44 6.59 27.68
CA SER A 205 -19.22 7.69 27.11
C SER A 205 -20.68 7.66 27.57
N GLN A 206 -21.31 6.48 27.62
CA GLN A 206 -22.67 6.31 28.15
C GLN A 206 -22.74 6.73 29.61
N GLY A 207 -21.81 6.26 30.45
CA GLY A 207 -21.76 6.65 31.86
C GLY A 207 -21.61 8.15 32.05
N LEU A 208 -20.64 8.76 31.36
CA LEU A 208 -20.43 10.22 31.39
C LEU A 208 -21.68 10.99 30.93
N PHE A 209 -22.33 10.54 29.86
CA PHE A 209 -23.56 11.16 29.37
C PHE A 209 -24.69 11.06 30.42
N THR A 210 -24.89 9.88 31.02
CA THR A 210 -25.88 9.69 32.08
C THR A 210 -25.60 10.59 33.28
N TYR A 211 -24.36 10.66 33.77
CA TYR A 211 -24.00 11.56 34.88
C TYR A 211 -24.16 13.03 34.51
N SER A 212 -23.85 13.40 33.26
CA SER A 212 -24.00 14.78 32.76
C SER A 212 -25.46 15.23 32.71
N LEU A 213 -26.42 14.31 32.60
CA LEU A 213 -27.85 14.63 32.65
C LEU A 213 -28.39 14.64 34.09
N ILE A 214 -27.99 13.64 34.90
CA ILE A 214 -28.51 13.45 36.26
C ILE A 214 -27.97 14.50 37.24
N ILE A 215 -26.67 14.82 37.18
CA ILE A 215 -26.05 15.73 38.16
C ILE A 215 -26.63 17.15 38.07
N PRO A 216 -26.75 17.78 36.89
CA PRO A 216 -27.29 19.13 36.79
C PRO A 216 -28.78 19.21 37.11
N THR A 217 -29.56 18.17 36.79
CA THR A 217 -30.99 18.11 37.13
C THR A 217 -31.18 18.00 38.64
N LEU A 218 -30.45 17.10 39.31
CA LEU A 218 -30.44 17.02 40.78
C LEU A 218 -29.99 18.33 41.43
N PHE A 219 -28.90 18.93 40.93
CA PHE A 219 -28.41 20.21 41.44
C PHE A 219 -29.45 21.33 41.28
N SER A 220 -30.14 21.39 40.14
CA SER A 220 -31.22 22.35 39.89
C SER A 220 -32.41 22.14 40.83
N ILE A 221 -32.80 20.89 41.08
CA ILE A 221 -33.88 20.56 42.03
C ILE A 221 -33.49 20.98 43.46
N ILE A 222 -32.27 20.70 43.89
CA ILE A 222 -31.77 21.10 45.21
C ILE A 222 -31.79 22.64 45.35
N LEU A 223 -31.33 23.36 44.33
CA LEU A 223 -31.38 24.83 44.31
C LEU A 223 -32.81 25.36 44.39
N LEU A 224 -33.76 24.77 43.67
CA LEU A 224 -35.17 25.14 43.72
C LEU A 224 -35.77 24.90 45.11
N LEU A 225 -35.52 23.73 45.71
CA LEU A 225 -35.99 23.40 47.07
C LEU A 225 -35.44 24.39 48.10
N PHE A 226 -34.17 24.77 47.99
CA PHE A 226 -33.54 25.78 48.83
C PHE A 226 -34.16 27.17 48.63
N PHE A 227 -34.31 27.61 47.37
CA PHE A 227 -34.81 28.96 47.06
C PHE A 227 -36.27 29.17 47.48
N TYR A 228 -37.11 28.13 47.38
CA TYR A 228 -38.52 28.20 47.75
C TYR A 228 -38.80 27.80 49.21
N ASN A 229 -37.78 27.53 50.04
CA ASN A 229 -37.91 27.11 51.44
C ASN A 229 -38.92 25.95 51.64
N ILE A 230 -38.95 25.01 50.70
CA ILE A 230 -39.88 23.88 50.76
C ILE A 230 -39.39 22.93 51.86
N ASN A 231 -40.16 22.82 52.93
CA ASN A 231 -39.80 22.00 54.08
C ASN A 231 -39.99 20.51 53.74
N PHE A 232 -38.94 19.72 53.88
CA PHE A 232 -38.93 18.30 53.47
C PHE A 232 -39.97 17.42 54.18
N GLY A 233 -40.50 17.86 55.33
CA GLY A 233 -41.57 17.16 56.06
C GLY A 233 -42.97 17.25 55.45
N VAL A 234 -43.15 17.89 54.29
CA VAL A 234 -44.43 17.96 53.56
C VAL A 234 -44.45 17.00 52.35
N ILE A 235 -43.31 16.46 51.95
CA ILE A 235 -43.15 15.64 50.73
C ILE A 235 -43.00 14.14 51.03
N PHE A 236 -42.67 13.77 52.27
CA PHE A 236 -42.63 12.40 52.78
C PHE A 236 -43.56 12.27 53.99
#